data_AF-A0A356CJA6-F1
#
_entry.id   AF-A0A356CJA6-F1
#
_cell.length_a   1.000
_cell.length_b   1.000
_cell.length_c   1.000
_cell.angle_alpha   90.00
_cell.angle_beta   90.00
_cell.angle_gamma   90.00
#
_symmetry.space_group_name_H-M   'P 1'
#
loop_
_entity.id
_entity.type
_entity.pdbx_description
1 polymer ?
#
loop_
_entity_poly.entity_id
_entity_poly.type
_entity_poly.pdbx_seq_one_letter_code
_entity_poly.pdbx_strand_id
1 'polypeptide(L)'
;MKLSNAERTHFRKIGHNLKPVVTVAGNGLSDTVVLEIDRALTDHELIKLKLAVGDRETRKTMTVEICARLRCDVAQSVGHVLLVIRRTDKPNPKLSNLLRPLN
;
A
#
# COMPACT_ATOMS: atom_id res chain seq x y z
N MET A 1 -3.97 4.90 11.47
CA MET A 1 -4.31 6.32 11.62
C MET A 1 -5.55 6.60 10.75
N LYS A 2 -6.51 7.43 11.17
CA LYS A 2 -7.76 7.56 10.39
C LYS A 2 -7.58 8.56 9.25
N LEU A 3 -7.48 8.07 8.01
CA LEU A 3 -7.41 8.92 6.82
C LEU A 3 -8.71 9.71 6.61
N SER A 4 -8.59 11.02 6.46
CA SER A 4 -9.70 11.91 6.07
C SER A 4 -10.15 11.64 4.62
N ASN A 5 -11.34 12.13 4.27
CA ASN A 5 -11.84 12.01 2.89
C ASN A 5 -10.98 12.77 1.88
N ALA A 6 -10.42 13.92 2.28
CA ALA A 6 -9.51 14.71 1.47
C ALA A 6 -8.21 13.94 1.19
N GLU A 7 -7.61 13.34 2.23
CA GLU A 7 -6.39 12.51 2.09
C GLU A 7 -6.65 11.28 1.23
N ARG A 8 -7.77 10.57 1.44
CA ARG A 8 -8.14 9.43 0.59
C ARG A 8 -8.26 9.84 -0.87
N THR A 9 -8.87 10.99 -1.15
CA THR A 9 -9.03 11.49 -2.52
C THR A 9 -7.68 11.86 -3.14
N HIS A 10 -6.83 12.56 -2.38
CA HIS A 10 -5.48 12.93 -2.81
C HIS A 10 -4.61 11.69 -3.10
N PHE A 11 -4.57 10.73 -2.18
CA PHE A 11 -3.81 9.50 -2.36
C PHE A 11 -4.32 8.65 -3.52
N ARG A 12 -5.63 8.61 -3.78
CA ARG A 12 -6.18 7.93 -4.96
C ARG A 12 -5.71 8.58 -6.27
N LYS A 13 -5.63 9.91 -6.32
CA LYS A 13 -5.11 10.63 -7.50
C LYS A 13 -3.66 10.26 -7.77
N ILE A 14 -2.80 10.30 -6.76
CA ILE A 14 -1.40 9.86 -6.87
C ILE A 14 -1.35 8.38 -7.28
N GLY A 15 -2.12 7.56 -6.54
CA GLY A 15 -2.23 6.13 -6.71
C GLY A 15 -2.56 5.75 -8.14
N HIS A 16 -3.44 6.47 -8.84
CA HIS A 16 -3.83 6.17 -10.22
C HIS A 16 -2.62 5.90 -11.13
N ASN A 17 -1.57 6.71 -11.02
CA ASN A 17 -0.37 6.64 -11.86
C ASN A 17 0.65 5.61 -11.37
N LEU A 18 0.48 5.06 -10.18
CA LEU A 18 1.37 4.02 -9.65
C LEU A 18 1.08 2.66 -10.27
N LYS A 19 2.11 1.85 -10.46
CA LYS A 19 1.98 0.40 -10.70
C LYS A 19 2.11 -0.35 -9.37
N PRO A 20 1.50 -1.53 -9.20
CA PRO A 20 1.76 -2.36 -8.04
C PRO A 20 3.26 -2.67 -7.92
N VAL A 21 3.84 -2.37 -6.77
CA VAL A 21 5.27 -2.61 -6.50
C VAL A 21 5.51 -3.95 -5.84
N VAL A 22 4.50 -4.49 -5.15
CA VAL A 22 4.53 -5.84 -4.58
C VAL A 22 3.27 -6.59 -5.02
N THR A 23 3.44 -7.85 -5.41
CA THR A 23 2.35 -8.77 -5.72
C THR A 23 2.37 -9.93 -4.74
N VAL A 24 1.25 -10.17 -4.07
CA VAL A 24 1.03 -11.31 -3.18
C VAL A 24 0.27 -12.38 -3.98
N ALA A 25 0.90 -13.53 -4.18
CA ALA A 25 0.41 -14.66 -4.98
C ALA A 25 0.73 -15.99 -4.27
N GLY A 26 0.17 -17.11 -4.75
CA GLY A 26 0.52 -18.46 -4.28
C GLY A 26 0.33 -18.62 -2.77
N ASN A 27 1.44 -18.77 -2.05
CA ASN A 27 1.52 -18.99 -0.59
C ASN A 27 1.01 -17.81 0.27
N GLY A 28 0.49 -16.74 -0.34
CA GLY A 28 -0.12 -15.63 0.39
C GLY A 28 0.90 -14.72 1.07
N LEU A 29 0.54 -14.20 2.24
CA LEU A 29 1.33 -13.21 2.99
C LEU A 29 2.43 -13.88 3.82
N SER A 30 3.52 -14.30 3.18
CA SER A 30 4.71 -14.81 3.88
C SER A 30 5.53 -13.68 4.52
N ASP A 31 6.42 -14.02 5.45
CA ASP A 31 7.28 -13.02 6.10
C ASP A 31 8.20 -12.29 5.12
N THR A 32 8.67 -12.96 4.07
CA THR A 32 9.42 -12.32 2.97
C THR A 32 8.58 -11.27 2.27
N VAL A 33 7.30 -11.57 1.98
CA VAL A 33 6.38 -10.60 1.36
C VAL A 33 6.14 -9.44 2.31
N VAL A 34 5.96 -9.69 3.61
CA VAL A 34 5.78 -8.63 4.62
C VAL A 34 7.01 -7.71 4.65
N LEU A 35 8.23 -8.26 4.62
CA LEU A 35 9.47 -7.49 4.61
C LEU A 35 9.59 -6.63 3.34
N GLU A 36 9.22 -7.15 2.18
CA GLU A 36 9.22 -6.38 0.93
C GLU A 36 8.17 -5.25 0.94
N ILE A 37 6.98 -5.49 1.49
CA ILE A 37 5.97 -4.44 1.65
C ILE A 37 6.48 -3.38 2.64
N ASP A 38 7.13 -3.79 3.73
CA ASP A 38 7.71 -2.87 4.71
C ASP A 38 8.78 -1.96 4.09
N ARG A 39 9.70 -2.54 3.32
CA ARG A 39 10.71 -1.80 2.58
C ARG A 39 10.08 -0.81 1.60
N ALA A 40 9.11 -1.28 0.80
CA ALA A 40 8.42 -0.43 -0.16
C ALA A 40 7.65 0.72 0.51
N LEU A 41 7.03 0.49 1.66
CA LEU A 41 6.37 1.53 2.45
C LEU A 41 7.38 2.53 3.03
N THR A 42 8.55 2.08 3.46
CA THR A 42 9.61 2.96 3.99
C THR A 42 10.16 3.89 2.91
N ASP A 43 10.40 3.37 1.71
CA ASP A 43 10.99 4.14 0.62
C ASP A 43 9.98 5.08 -0.04
N HIS A 44 8.74 4.61 -0.24
CA HIS A 44 7.78 5.28 -1.11
C HIS A 44 6.58 5.88 -0.39
N GLU A 45 6.36 5.53 0.88
CA GLU A 45 5.23 5.90 1.75
C GLU A 45 3.87 5.39 1.24
N LEU A 46 3.48 5.78 0.03
CA LEU A 46 2.25 5.38 -0.65
C LEU A 46 2.56 4.34 -1.73
N ILE A 47 2.02 3.14 -1.62
CA ILE A 47 2.28 2.06 -2.58
C ILE A 47 1.01 1.32 -3.01
N LYS A 48 1.05 0.76 -4.22
CA LYS A 48 0.06 -0.22 -4.68
C LYS A 48 0.58 -1.64 -4.44
N LEU A 49 -0.29 -2.47 -3.89
CA LEU A 49 -0.12 -3.91 -3.73
C LEU A 49 -1.12 -4.63 -4.64
N LYS A 50 -0.71 -5.75 -5.24
CA LYS A 50 -1.62 -6.64 -5.98
C LYS A 50 -1.82 -7.91 -5.18
N LEU A 51 -3.04 -8.14 -4.68
CA LEU A 51 -3.45 -9.31 -3.93
C LEU A 51 -4.08 -10.32 -4.88
N ALA A 52 -3.24 -11.13 -5.52
CA ALA A 52 -3.63 -12.16 -6.50
C ALA A 52 -3.91 -13.52 -5.84
N VAL A 53 -4.47 -13.50 -4.62
CA VAL A 53 -4.81 -14.70 -3.85
C VAL A 53 -6.25 -14.64 -3.35
N GLY A 54 -6.88 -15.81 -3.33
CA GLY A 54 -8.16 -16.05 -2.69
C GLY A 54 -9.32 -15.21 -3.22
N ASP A 55 -10.43 -15.35 -2.52
CA ASP A 55 -11.67 -14.62 -2.77
C ASP A 55 -11.68 -13.24 -2.09
N ARG A 56 -12.83 -12.56 -2.13
CA ARG A 56 -12.98 -11.22 -1.55
C ARG A 56 -12.74 -11.21 -0.04
N GLU A 57 -13.12 -12.27 0.66
CA GLU A 57 -12.98 -12.36 2.11
C GLU A 57 -11.52 -12.58 2.51
N THR A 58 -10.84 -13.50 1.83
CA THR A 58 -9.39 -13.73 1.99
C THR A 58 -8.61 -12.43 1.83
N ARG A 59 -8.92 -11.64 0.78
CA ARG A 59 -8.25 -10.34 0.56
C ARG A 59 -8.54 -9.32 1.65
N LYS A 60 -9.75 -9.31 2.23
CA LYS A 60 -10.08 -8.42 3.36
C LYS A 60 -9.27 -8.80 4.60
N THR A 61 -9.22 -10.09 4.95
CA THR A 61 -8.46 -10.59 6.09
C THR A 61 -6.98 -10.25 5.94
N MET A 62 -6.40 -10.51 4.76
CA MET A 62 -5.01 -10.19 4.47
C MET A 62 -4.75 -8.67 4.49
N THR A 63 -5.71 -7.84 4.06
CA THR A 63 -5.59 -6.38 4.16
C THR A 63 -5.51 -5.92 5.62
N VAL A 64 -6.37 -6.48 6.48
CA VAL A 64 -6.34 -6.19 7.93
C VAL A 64 -5.01 -6.61 8.54
N GLU A 65 -4.52 -7.79 8.16
CA GLU A 65 -3.24 -8.31 8.64
C GLU A 65 -2.05 -7.44 8.22
N ILE A 66 -1.97 -7.03 6.94
CA ILE A 66 -0.93 -6.12 6.42
C ILE A 66 -0.93 -4.81 7.21
N CYS A 67 -2.11 -4.20 7.40
CA CYS A 67 -2.25 -2.96 8.15
C CYS A 67 -1.83 -3.11 9.61
N ALA A 68 -2.17 -4.23 10.25
CA ALA A 68 -1.78 -4.51 11.63
C ALA A 68 -0.27 -4.69 11.78
N ARG A 69 0.36 -5.50 10.92
CA ARG A 69 1.80 -5.78 10.99
C ARG A 69 2.65 -4.56 10.63
N LEU A 70 2.26 -3.81 9.60
CA LEU A 70 3.09 -2.75 9.03
C LEU A 70 2.70 -1.34 9.48
N ARG A 71 1.64 -1.22 10.29
CA ARG A 71 1.13 0.08 10.79
C ARG A 71 0.83 1.07 9.65
N CYS A 72 0.24 0.56 8.57
CA CYS A 72 -0.17 1.36 7.42
C CYS A 72 -1.70 1.47 7.33
N ASP A 73 -2.19 2.43 6.58
CA ASP A 73 -3.63 2.64 6.36
C ASP A 73 -4.02 2.41 4.90
N VAL A 74 -5.25 1.94 4.69
CA VAL A 74 -5.80 1.70 3.34
C VAL A 74 -6.41 2.98 2.80
N ALA A 75 -5.84 3.53 1.73
CA ALA A 75 -6.41 4.65 0.99
C ALA A 75 -7.53 4.18 0.03
N GLN A 76 -7.33 3.03 -0.62
CA GLN A 76 -8.27 2.46 -1.59
C GLN A 76 -8.09 0.94 -1.72
N SER A 77 -9.18 0.21 -1.94
CA SER A 77 -9.16 -1.21 -2.30
C SER A 77 -10.12 -1.43 -3.47
N VAL A 78 -9.62 -1.89 -4.62
CA VAL A 78 -10.42 -2.14 -5.84
C VAL A 78 -9.99 -3.46 -6.46
N GLY A 79 -10.92 -4.43 -6.51
CA GLY A 79 -10.65 -5.77 -7.05
C GLY A 79 -9.51 -6.46 -6.30
N HIS A 80 -8.38 -6.64 -7.00
CA HIS A 80 -7.13 -7.21 -6.47
C HIS A 80 -6.07 -6.16 -6.14
N VAL A 81 -6.34 -4.87 -6.35
CA VAL A 81 -5.37 -3.80 -6.11
C VAL A 81 -5.71 -3.10 -4.80
N LEU A 82 -4.71 -2.99 -3.94
CA LEU A 82 -4.78 -2.31 -2.65
C LEU A 82 -3.79 -1.14 -2.66
N LEU A 83 -4.27 0.06 -2.34
CA LEU A 83 -3.44 1.25 -2.18
C LEU A 83 -3.30 1.52 -0.68
N VAL A 84 -2.07 1.42 -0.17
CA VAL A 84 -1.74 1.61 1.24
C VAL A 84 -0.75 2.75 1.42
N ILE A 85 -0.85 3.41 2.57
CA ILE A 85 -0.01 4.55 2.95
C ILE A 85 0.56 4.32 4.35
N ARG A 86 1.86 4.60 4.51
CA ARG A 86 2.50 4.79 5.81
C ARG A 86 3.37 6.04 5.75
N ARG A 87 3.05 7.03 6.59
CA ARG A 87 3.89 8.23 6.70
C ARG A 87 5.19 7.89 7.40
N THR A 88 6.26 8.50 6.94
CA THR A 88 7.59 8.41 7.56
C THR A 88 7.99 9.79 8.11
N ASP A 89 8.76 9.81 9.20
CA ASP A 89 9.19 11.08 9.82
C ASP A 89 10.21 11.84 8.94
N LYS A 90 10.99 11.08 8.16
CA LYS A 90 12.04 11.60 7.28
C LYS A 90 11.92 10.97 5.89
N PRO A 91 10.90 11.37 5.11
CA PRO A 91 10.70 10.81 3.78
C PRO A 91 11.85 11.18 2.86
N ASN A 92 12.30 10.24 2.04
CA ASN A 92 13.29 10.52 1.00
C ASN A 92 12.59 11.23 -0.18
N PRO A 93 12.92 12.50 -0.48
CA PRO A 93 12.23 13.26 -1.54
C PRO A 93 12.35 12.64 -2.94
N LYS A 94 13.39 11.82 -3.17
CA LYS A 94 13.61 11.14 -4.45
C LYS A 94 12.76 9.88 -4.62
N LEU A 95 12.33 9.26 -3.51
CA LEU A 95 11.63 7.97 -3.53
C LEU A 95 10.16 8.08 -3.13
N SER A 96 9.81 9.02 -2.23
CA SER A 96 8.45 9.19 -1.75
C SER A 96 7.49 9.52 -2.89
N ASN A 97 6.43 8.71 -2.99
CA ASN A 97 5.34 8.93 -3.95
C ASN A 97 4.44 10.11 -3.54
N LEU A 98 4.58 10.62 -2.31
CA LEU A 98 3.86 11.81 -1.84
C LEU A 98 4.58 13.11 -2.18
N LEU A 99 5.91 13.08 -2.30
CA LEU A 99 6.73 14.26 -2.52
C LEU A 99 7.13 14.45 -3.99
N ARG A 100 7.26 13.36 -4.75
CA ARG A 100 7.67 13.45 -6.15
C ARG A 100 6.57 14.09 -7.01
N PRO A 101 6.91 14.96 -7.96
CA PRO A 101 5.94 15.49 -8.91
C PRO A 101 5.32 14.34 -9.71
N LEU A 102 4.00 14.38 -9.85
CA LEU A 102 3.27 13.50 -10.77
C LEU A 102 3.59 13.97 -12.19
N ASN A 103 4.51 13.29 -12.85
CA ASN A 103 4.72 13.45 -14.30
C ASN A 103 3.56 12.85 -15.08
#